data_AF-A0A924F3L1-F1
#
_entry.id   AF-A0A924F3L1-F1
#
_cell.length_a   1.000
_cell.length_b   1.000
_cell.length_c   1.000
_cell.angle_alpha   90.00
_cell.angle_beta   90.00
_cell.angle_gamma   90.00
#
_symmetry.space_group_name_H-M   'P 1'
#
loop_
_entity.id
_entity.type
_entity.pdbx_description
1 polymer ?
#
loop_
_entity_poly.entity_id
_entity_poly.type
_entity_poly.pdbx_seq_one_letter_code
_entity_poly.pdbx_strand_id
1 'polypeptide(L)'
;AIKEPDLRQKIVTLDAFGPNDFTDTYNAWKGTALGMSHLLKQSAMWRLPNKSKKLKNLYYVGASTVPGIGLPMCLISAELVYKRIVGIKRGGPVTKIENQA
;
A
#
# COMPACT_ATOMS: atom_id res chain seq x y z
N ALA A 1 -11.62 -5.25 -28.43
CA ALA A 1 -10.91 -4.05 -28.91
C ALA A 1 -11.94 -2.96 -29.14
N ILE A 2 -11.71 -1.75 -28.63
CA ILE A 2 -12.58 -0.60 -28.89
C ILE A 2 -12.52 -0.32 -30.39
N LYS A 3 -13.67 -0.38 -31.09
CA LYS A 3 -13.78 -0.20 -32.54
C LYS A 3 -14.28 1.22 -32.85
N GLU A 4 -13.50 2.22 -32.51
CA GLU A 4 -13.80 3.62 -32.85
C GLU A 4 -12.86 4.04 -33.99
N PRO A 5 -13.40 4.37 -35.19
CA PRO A 5 -12.58 4.88 -36.28
C PRO A 5 -11.89 6.19 -35.89
N ASP A 6 -10.64 6.35 -36.34
CA ASP A 6 -9.83 7.56 -36.16
C ASP A 6 -9.63 8.03 -34.70
N LEU A 7 -9.67 7.12 -33.72
CA LEU A 7 -9.48 7.43 -32.29
C LEU A 7 -8.26 8.32 -32.01
N ARG A 8 -7.16 8.13 -32.74
CA ARG A 8 -5.95 8.96 -32.62
C ARG A 8 -6.18 10.43 -32.98
N GLN A 9 -7.04 10.71 -33.96
CA GLN A 9 -7.35 12.08 -34.40
C GLN A 9 -8.22 12.84 -33.39
N LYS A 10 -8.84 12.11 -32.44
CA LYS A 10 -9.74 12.67 -31.41
C LYS A 10 -9.03 12.97 -30.08
N ILE A 11 -7.71 12.75 -29.99
CA ILE A 11 -6.93 13.01 -28.78
C ILE A 11 -6.73 14.52 -28.63
N VAL A 12 -7.32 15.13 -27.60
CA VAL A 12 -7.13 16.55 -27.26
C VAL A 12 -5.89 16.75 -26.38
N THR A 13 -5.65 15.81 -25.47
CA THR A 13 -4.50 15.81 -24.55
C THR A 13 -3.98 14.39 -24.39
N LEU A 14 -2.66 14.26 -24.25
CA LEU A 14 -1.99 13.00 -23.95
C LEU A 14 -1.04 13.23 -22.78
N ASP A 15 -1.28 12.50 -21.70
CA ASP A 15 -0.36 12.39 -20.58
C ASP A 15 0.02 10.92 -20.39
N ALA A 16 1.27 10.67 -20.05
CA ALA A 16 1.82 9.33 -19.92
C ALA A 16 2.50 9.20 -18.56
N PHE A 17 2.07 8.19 -17.80
CA PHE A 17 2.60 7.87 -16.49
C PHE A 17 3.07 6.42 -16.48
N GLY A 18 4.36 6.21 -16.28
CA GLY A 18 5.03 4.92 -16.35
C GLY A 18 5.77 4.56 -15.05
N PRO A 19 6.51 3.43 -15.06
CA PRO A 19 7.20 2.94 -13.86
C PRO A 19 8.23 3.91 -13.26
N ASN A 20 8.91 4.71 -14.10
CA ASN A 20 9.86 5.70 -13.61
C ASN A 20 9.13 6.79 -12.80
N ASP A 21 7.96 7.23 -13.25
CA ASP A 21 7.15 8.22 -12.55
C ASP A 21 6.66 7.68 -11.19
N PHE A 22 6.40 6.37 -11.06
CA PHE A 22 6.13 5.76 -9.74
C PHE A 22 7.32 5.87 -8.79
N THR A 23 8.55 5.71 -9.31
CA THR A 23 9.77 5.85 -8.50
C THR A 23 9.91 7.28 -8.02
N ASP A 24 9.77 8.25 -8.92
CA ASP A 24 9.99 9.67 -8.64
C ASP A 24 8.86 10.29 -7.80
N THR A 25 7.61 9.91 -8.07
CA THR A 25 6.43 10.47 -7.39
C THR A 25 6.18 9.83 -6.03
N TYR A 26 6.36 8.51 -5.90
CA TYR A 26 5.93 7.76 -4.72
C TYR A 26 7.08 7.09 -3.96
N ASN A 27 8.33 7.31 -4.36
CA ASN A 27 9.48 6.55 -3.86
C ASN A 27 9.28 5.04 -4.00
N ALA A 28 8.57 4.62 -5.05
CA ALA A 28 8.26 3.22 -5.27
C ALA A 28 9.52 2.47 -5.71
N TRP A 29 9.98 1.54 -4.89
CA TRP A 29 11.13 0.70 -5.22
C TRP A 29 10.92 -0.01 -6.58
N LYS A 30 11.84 0.20 -7.53
CA LYS A 30 11.77 -0.32 -8.91
C LYS A 30 10.50 0.08 -9.66
N GLY A 31 9.88 1.22 -9.35
CA GLY A 31 8.72 1.72 -10.07
C GLY A 31 7.47 0.85 -9.92
N THR A 32 7.36 0.09 -8.83
CA THR A 32 6.22 -0.82 -8.64
C THR A 32 4.93 -0.09 -8.32
N ALA A 33 3.89 -0.32 -9.12
CA ALA A 33 2.53 0.13 -8.82
C ALA A 33 1.82 -0.76 -7.79
N LEU A 34 2.29 -2.01 -7.61
CA LEU A 34 1.59 -3.05 -6.85
C LEU A 34 2.39 -3.61 -5.66
N GLY A 35 3.50 -2.97 -5.29
CA GLY A 35 4.34 -3.39 -4.17
C GLY A 35 5.13 -4.66 -4.47
N MET A 36 5.25 -5.54 -3.46
CA MET A 36 5.97 -6.81 -3.57
C MET A 36 5.26 -7.82 -4.47
N SER A 37 6.03 -8.64 -5.17
CA SER A 37 5.51 -9.72 -6.03
C SER A 37 4.75 -10.78 -5.23
N HIS A 38 3.85 -11.49 -5.90
CA HIS A 38 3.03 -12.57 -5.35
C HIS A 38 3.78 -13.91 -5.26
N LEU A 39 5.06 -13.88 -4.90
CA LEU A 39 5.80 -15.10 -4.56
C LEU A 39 5.26 -15.66 -3.24
N LEU A 40 5.20 -16.99 -3.10
CA LEU A 40 4.72 -17.64 -1.87
C LEU A 40 5.48 -17.14 -0.62
N LYS A 41 6.80 -16.98 -0.73
CA LYS A 41 7.68 -16.46 0.34
C LYS A 41 7.50 -14.96 0.63
N GLN A 42 6.71 -14.24 -0.16
CA GLN A 42 6.45 -12.80 -0.02
C GLN A 42 4.95 -12.51 0.24
N SER A 43 4.14 -13.56 0.35
CA SER A 43 2.68 -13.47 0.45
C SER A 43 2.18 -13.95 1.81
N ALA A 44 0.93 -13.58 2.13
CA ALA A 44 0.22 -14.02 3.34
C ALA A 44 1.08 -13.88 4.61
N MET A 45 1.31 -14.98 5.34
CA MET A 45 2.05 -15.02 6.61
C MET A 45 3.53 -14.65 6.48
N TRP A 46 4.09 -14.69 5.26
CA TRP A 46 5.50 -14.42 5.00
C TRP A 46 5.77 -12.98 4.57
N ARG A 47 4.73 -12.15 4.54
CA ARG A 47 4.82 -10.71 4.23
C ARG A 47 5.46 -9.94 5.39
N LEU A 48 6.07 -8.79 5.09
CA LEU A 48 6.75 -7.96 6.08
C LEU A 48 5.76 -7.50 7.18
N PRO A 49 6.02 -7.76 8.48
CA PRO A 49 5.13 -7.34 9.55
C PRO A 49 5.16 -5.82 9.75
N ASN A 50 4.10 -5.25 10.32
CA ASN A 50 4.02 -3.81 10.57
C ASN A 50 4.93 -3.30 11.70
N LYS A 51 5.69 -4.17 12.39
CA LYS A 51 6.58 -3.79 13.49
C LYS A 51 7.99 -4.30 13.19
N SER A 52 8.99 -3.44 13.36
CA SER A 52 10.38 -3.83 13.20
C SER A 52 10.78 -4.89 14.23
N LYS A 53 11.50 -5.92 13.77
CA LYS A 53 12.13 -6.92 14.63
C LYS A 53 13.46 -6.44 15.24
N LYS A 54 14.05 -5.40 14.65
CA LYS A 54 15.40 -4.92 14.99
C LYS A 54 15.39 -3.66 15.85
N LEU A 55 14.43 -2.76 15.60
CA LEU A 55 14.37 -1.44 16.24
C LEU A 55 13.09 -1.32 17.08
N LYS A 56 13.25 -0.86 18.32
CA LYS A 56 12.12 -0.51 19.19
C LYS A 56 11.42 0.71 18.59
N ASN A 57 10.09 0.75 18.72
CA ASN A 57 9.23 1.87 18.27
C ASN A 57 9.28 2.19 16.76
N LEU A 58 9.78 1.28 15.92
CA LEU A 58 9.69 1.41 14.47
C LEU A 58 8.57 0.53 13.91
N TYR A 59 7.68 1.16 13.14
CA TYR A 59 6.52 0.54 12.51
C TYR A 59 6.50 0.81 11.01
N TYR A 60 5.91 -0.11 10.25
CA TYR A 60 5.75 -0.02 8.80
C TYR A 60 4.28 -0.09 8.44
N VAL A 61 3.84 0.81 7.56
CA VAL A 61 2.45 0.95 7.12
C VAL A 61 2.36 0.95 5.59
N GLY A 62 1.24 0.50 5.06
CA GLY A 62 0.92 0.58 3.63
C GLY A 62 1.17 -0.70 2.86
N ALA A 63 1.22 -0.57 1.53
CA ALA A 63 1.06 -1.65 0.56
C ALA A 63 2.12 -2.77 0.60
N SER A 64 3.32 -2.47 1.11
CA SER A 64 4.45 -3.42 1.18
C SER A 64 4.50 -4.22 2.48
N THR A 65 3.52 -4.03 3.36
CA THR A 65 3.44 -4.68 4.67
C THR A 65 2.18 -5.52 4.78
N VAL A 66 2.04 -6.26 5.87
CA VAL A 66 0.78 -6.92 6.22
C VAL A 66 -0.34 -5.86 6.32
N PRO A 67 -1.51 -6.07 5.67
CA PRO A 67 -1.93 -7.28 4.96
C PRO A 67 -1.56 -7.34 3.47
N GLY A 68 -1.45 -6.22 2.76
CA GLY A 68 -1.59 -6.28 1.30
C GLY A 68 -1.37 -4.97 0.56
N ILE A 69 -1.24 -5.08 -0.76
CA ILE A 69 -1.45 -3.99 -1.73
C ILE A 69 -2.95 -3.68 -1.85
N GLY A 70 -3.28 -2.43 -2.20
CA GLY A 70 -4.64 -1.98 -2.46
C GLY A 70 -5.17 -1.06 -1.35
N LEU A 71 -6.08 -0.15 -1.71
CA LEU A 71 -6.58 0.89 -0.79
C LEU A 71 -7.14 0.32 0.52
N PRO A 72 -8.04 -0.69 0.51
CA PRO A 72 -8.53 -1.27 1.76
C PRO A 72 -7.40 -1.90 2.61
N MET A 73 -6.42 -2.52 1.97
CA MET A 73 -5.30 -3.16 2.66
C MET A 73 -4.35 -2.14 3.28
N CYS A 74 -4.10 -1.01 2.63
CA CYS A 74 -3.33 0.10 3.19
C CYS A 74 -4.01 0.68 4.44
N LEU A 75 -5.33 0.84 4.42
CA LEU A 75 -6.10 1.32 5.58
C LEU A 75 -6.07 0.33 6.74
N ILE A 76 -6.24 -0.97 6.46
CA ILE A 76 -6.12 -2.01 7.49
C ILE A 76 -4.69 -2.05 8.04
N SER A 77 -3.66 -1.90 7.20
CA SER A 77 -2.26 -1.81 7.65
C SER A 77 -2.07 -0.66 8.65
N ALA A 78 -2.65 0.52 8.36
CA ALA A 78 -2.61 1.67 9.26
C ALA A 78 -3.33 1.39 10.59
N GLU A 79 -4.51 0.79 10.54
CA GLU A 79 -5.27 0.39 11.72
C GLU A 79 -4.47 -0.60 12.59
N LEU A 80 -3.82 -1.58 11.97
CA LEU A 80 -2.98 -2.55 12.65
C LEU A 80 -1.74 -1.91 13.30
N VAL A 81 -1.16 -0.87 12.70
CA VAL A 81 -0.09 -0.08 13.33
C VAL A 81 -0.62 0.69 14.53
N TYR A 82 -1.72 1.43 14.35
CA TYR A 82 -2.37 2.20 15.42
C TYR A 82 -2.64 1.32 16.65
N LYS A 83 -3.29 0.18 16.48
CA LYS A 83 -3.57 -0.77 17.57
C LYS A 83 -2.31 -1.19 18.33
N ARG A 84 -1.19 -1.38 17.64
CA ARG A 84 0.08 -1.75 18.27
C ARG A 84 0.74 -0.61 19.02
N ILE A 85 0.48 0.63 18.63
CA ILE A 85 0.98 1.84 19.31
C ILE A 85 0.18 2.06 20.59
N VAL A 86 -1.15 1.99 20.53
CA VAL A 86 -2.03 2.25 21.69
C VAL A 86 -2.29 1.01 22.57
N GLY A 87 -1.77 -0.17 22.19
CA GLY A 87 -1.89 -1.39 22.99
C GLY A 87 -3.21 -2.16 22.85
N ILE A 88 -4.00 -1.89 21.80
CA ILE A 88 -5.24 -2.63 21.50
C ILE A 88 -4.89 -4.02 20.96
N LYS A 89 -5.32 -5.08 21.65
CA LYS A 89 -5.08 -6.49 21.26
C LYS A 89 -6.27 -7.19 20.58
N ARG A 90 -7.47 -6.61 20.65
CA ARG A 90 -8.69 -7.22 20.10
C ARG A 90 -8.70 -7.22 18.57
N GLY A 91 -9.32 -8.26 18.00
CA GLY A 91 -9.66 -8.32 16.58
C GLY A 91 -10.80 -7.37 16.20
N GLY A 92 -11.08 -7.30 14.89
CA GLY A 92 -12.14 -6.47 14.31
C GLY A 92 -11.77 -4.97 14.19
N PRO A 93 -12.59 -4.14 13.52
CA PRO A 93 -12.25 -2.74 13.25
C PRO A 93 -12.08 -1.85 14.49
N VAL A 94 -11.27 -0.80 14.37
CA VAL A 94 -11.22 0.32 15.32
C VAL A 94 -12.48 1.16 15.12
N THR A 95 -13.30 1.25 16.16
CA THR A 95 -14.57 1.99 16.15
C THR A 95 -14.44 3.43 16.63
N LYS A 96 -13.38 3.73 17.40
CA LYS A 96 -13.04 5.07 17.88
C LYS A 96 -11.52 5.20 17.88
N ILE A 97 -11.03 6.29 17.30
CA ILE A 97 -9.65 6.72 17.46
C ILE A 97 -9.62 7.55 18.75
N GLU A 98 -8.76 7.18 19.68
CA GLU A 98 -8.54 7.98 20.88
C GLU A 98 -7.86 9.27 20.39
N ASN A 99 -8.58 10.39 20.51
CA ASN A 99 -8.02 11.69 20.19
C ASN A 99 -6.74 11.87 21.01
N GLN A 100 -5.63 12.07 20.33
CA GLN A 100 -4.44 12.61 20.96
C GLN A 100 -4.82 13.98 21.52
N ALA A 101 -4.68 14.13 22.83
CA ALA A 101 -4.58 15.44 23.46
C ALA A 101 -3.37 16.20 22.89
#